data_AF-A0A6J4GKN6-F1
#
_entry.id   AF-A0A6J4GKN6-F1
#
_cell.length_a   1.000
_cell.length_b   1.000
_cell.length_c   1.000
_cell.angle_alpha   90.00
_cell.angle_beta   90.00
_cell.angle_gamma   90.00
#
_symmetry.space_group_name_H-M   'P 1'
#
loop_
_entity.id
_entity.type
_entity.pdbx_description
1 polymer ?
#
loop_
_entity_poly.entity_id
_entity_poly.type
_entity_poly.pdbx_seq_one_letter_code
_entity_poly.pdbx_strand_id
1 'polypeptide(L)'
;MIGFKISINENVFSYLEAIVGLMLIILGGIRLFKLLYKKRHSHTYYHSHEHTHRNGVRHTHMHPHTYYHSHPIASFKHAHFDGSTNYKTAFGVGLIHGLAGSGSLVILVISQMKTPLEGLMYILIFGIGSILGMFIASGLFSIPFTKSILKSQKLQYSLIIISSAICIVFGFKIIFTNLF
;
A
#
# COMPACT_ATOMS: atom_id res chain seq x y z
N MET A 1 21.80 -10.31 34.66
CA MET A 1 22.14 -8.93 34.24
C MET A 1 23.07 -9.01 33.05
N ILE A 2 22.54 -8.89 31.83
CA ILE A 2 23.34 -8.84 30.60
C ILE A 2 22.78 -7.72 29.71
N GLY A 3 23.47 -6.57 29.75
CA GLY A 3 24.01 -5.96 28.53
C GLY A 3 23.17 -5.03 27.66
N PHE A 4 21.85 -4.88 27.84
CA PHE A 4 21.03 -3.99 26.98
C PHE A 4 20.24 -2.95 27.78
N LYS A 5 20.84 -2.38 28.82
CA LYS A 5 20.36 -1.11 29.39
C LYS A 5 20.84 0.05 28.52
N ILE A 6 20.54 -0.02 27.22
CA ILE A 6 20.51 1.19 26.40
C ILE A 6 19.39 2.00 27.04
N SER A 7 19.76 3.12 27.67
CA SER A 7 18.79 4.16 27.97
C SER A 7 18.31 4.61 26.61
N ILE A 8 17.23 3.98 26.12
CA ILE A 8 16.68 4.29 24.80
C ILE A 8 16.16 5.69 24.93
N ASN A 9 17.00 6.61 24.46
CA ASN A 9 16.74 8.02 24.49
C ASN A 9 15.44 8.24 23.72
N GLU A 10 14.49 8.96 24.30
CA GLU A 10 13.20 9.30 23.67
C GLU A 10 13.40 9.86 22.26
N ASN A 11 14.53 10.51 22.04
CA ASN A 11 15.01 11.00 20.76
C ASN A 11 15.03 9.93 19.65
N VAL A 12 15.42 8.68 19.94
CA VAL A 12 15.49 7.61 18.91
C VAL A 12 14.10 7.25 18.40
N PHE A 13 13.12 7.13 19.29
CA PHE A 13 11.73 6.86 18.89
C PHE A 13 11.14 8.06 18.14
N SER A 14 11.40 9.28 18.61
CA SER A 14 11.00 10.51 17.92
C SER A 14 11.55 10.56 16.49
N TYR A 15 12.84 10.22 16.27
CA TYR A 15 13.41 10.14 14.92
C TYR A 15 12.75 9.05 14.05
N LEU A 16 12.43 7.88 14.62
CA LEU A 16 11.73 6.81 13.89
C LEU A 16 10.31 7.25 13.50
N GLU A 17 9.59 7.91 14.39
CA GLU A 17 8.27 8.49 14.09
C GLU A 17 8.36 9.59 13.02
N ALA A 18 9.37 10.44 13.06
CA ALA A 18 9.61 11.44 12.01
C ALA A 18 9.85 10.80 10.63
N ILE A 19 10.56 9.66 10.57
CA ILE A 19 10.74 8.88 9.33
C ILE A 19 9.40 8.36 8.81
N VAL A 20 8.50 7.90 9.68
CA VAL A 20 7.12 7.52 9.27
C VAL A 20 6.39 8.72 8.70
N GLY A 21 6.48 9.89 9.34
CA GLY A 21 5.88 11.12 8.83
C GLY A 21 6.38 11.47 7.43
N LEU A 22 7.69 11.37 7.19
CA LEU A 22 8.30 11.59 5.87
C LEU A 22 7.79 10.56 4.84
N MET A 23 7.69 9.29 5.23
CA MET A 23 7.17 8.22 4.39
C MET A 23 5.73 8.51 3.95
N LEU A 24 4.86 8.98 4.85
CA LEU A 24 3.47 9.34 4.53
C LEU A 24 3.39 10.49 3.52
N ILE A 25 4.22 11.52 3.67
CA ILE A 25 4.31 12.65 2.72
C ILE A 25 4.75 12.16 1.35
N ILE A 26 5.81 11.34 1.28
CA ILE A 26 6.34 10.82 0.01
C ILE A 26 5.30 9.95 -0.69
N LEU A 27 4.67 9.00 0.01
CA LEU A 27 3.66 8.12 -0.57
C LEU A 27 2.42 8.90 -1.02
N GLY A 28 1.91 9.83 -0.19
CA GLY A 28 0.79 10.70 -0.55
C GLY A 28 1.10 11.58 -1.76
N GLY A 29 2.29 12.16 -1.80
CA GLY A 29 2.78 12.97 -2.91
C GLY A 29 2.92 12.18 -4.21
N ILE A 30 3.52 10.98 -4.17
CA ILE A 30 3.62 10.08 -5.34
C ILE A 30 2.23 9.72 -5.86
N ARG A 31 1.29 9.36 -4.96
CA ARG A 31 -0.07 8.96 -5.36
C ARG A 31 -0.84 10.12 -5.98
N LEU A 32 -0.72 11.33 -5.42
CA LEU A 32 -1.31 12.55 -5.96
C LEU A 32 -0.67 12.96 -7.29
N PHE A 33 0.66 12.93 -7.38
CA PHE A 33 1.38 13.27 -8.61
C PHE A 33 1.02 12.30 -9.76
N LYS A 34 0.92 11.00 -9.46
CA LYS A 34 0.50 9.99 -10.45
C LYS A 34 -0.95 10.18 -10.92
N LEU A 35 -1.81 10.78 -10.09
CA LEU A 35 -3.19 11.13 -10.45
C LEU A 35 -3.24 12.36 -11.38
N LEU A 36 -2.34 13.32 -11.18
CA LEU A 36 -2.24 14.53 -12.00
C LEU A 36 -1.46 14.29 -13.32
N TYR A 37 -0.48 13.39 -13.30
CA TYR A 37 0.35 13.07 -14.46
C TYR A 37 -0.33 12.02 -15.34
N LYS A 38 -1.14 12.49 -16.29
CA LYS A 38 -1.94 11.69 -17.24
C LYS A 38 -1.05 10.81 -18.13
N LYS A 39 -0.78 9.56 -17.74
CA LYS A 39 -0.14 8.58 -18.63
C LYS A 39 -1.17 8.00 -19.60
N ARG A 40 -0.97 8.25 -20.90
CA ARG A 40 -1.70 7.57 -21.98
C ARG A 40 -1.26 6.10 -22.01
N HIS A 41 -2.22 5.18 -21.95
CA HIS A 41 -1.96 3.75 -22.11
C HIS A 41 -2.87 3.17 -23.20
N SER A 42 -2.32 2.21 -23.95
CA SER A 42 -3.00 1.47 -25.01
C SER A 42 -3.61 0.19 -24.44
N HIS A 43 -4.88 -0.09 -24.77
CA HIS A 43 -5.51 -1.38 -24.48
C HIS A 43 -5.72 -2.15 -25.78
N THR A 44 -5.13 -3.33 -25.88
CA THR A 44 -5.45 -4.34 -26.89
C THR A 44 -6.65 -5.17 -26.40
N TYR A 45 -7.73 -5.21 -27.17
CA TYR A 45 -8.92 -6.04 -26.90
C TYR A 45 -9.10 -7.06 -28.03
N TYR A 46 -9.31 -8.33 -27.68
CA TYR A 46 -9.58 -9.41 -28.62
C TYR A 46 -11.10 -9.58 -28.75
N HIS A 47 -11.61 -9.53 -29.97
CA HIS A 47 -13.00 -9.89 -30.25
C HIS A 47 -13.11 -10.71 -31.53
N SER A 48 -14.19 -11.47 -31.65
CA SER A 48 -14.51 -12.28 -32.82
C SER A 48 -15.72 -11.70 -33.56
N HIS A 49 -15.63 -11.66 -34.88
CA HIS A 49 -16.76 -11.36 -35.77
C HIS A 49 -16.75 -12.34 -36.94
N GLU A 50 -17.93 -12.64 -37.47
CA GLU A 50 -18.10 -13.45 -38.68
C GLU A 50 -17.88 -12.61 -39.93
N HIS A 51 -17.12 -13.14 -40.88
CA HIS A 51 -17.03 -12.62 -42.24
C HIS A 51 -17.31 -13.71 -43.25
N THR A 52 -17.91 -13.29 -44.36
CA THR A 52 -18.24 -14.14 -45.49
C THR A 52 -17.26 -13.83 -46.60
N HIS A 53 -16.41 -14.79 -46.97
CA HIS A 53 -15.50 -14.61 -48.09
C HIS A 53 -16.25 -14.72 -49.43
N ARG A 54 -15.66 -14.19 -50.50
CA ARG A 54 -16.21 -14.17 -51.86
C ARG A 54 -16.59 -15.57 -52.40
N ASN A 55 -16.07 -16.63 -51.79
CA ASN A 55 -16.37 -18.03 -52.06
C ASN A 55 -17.54 -18.61 -51.23
N GLY A 56 -18.29 -17.77 -50.50
CA GLY A 56 -19.46 -18.16 -49.72
C GLY A 56 -19.14 -18.83 -48.37
N VAL A 57 -17.87 -19.04 -48.04
CA VAL A 57 -17.45 -19.65 -46.78
C VAL A 57 -17.50 -18.62 -45.65
N ARG A 58 -18.33 -18.90 -44.65
CA ARG A 58 -18.43 -18.13 -43.40
C ARG A 58 -17.43 -18.68 -42.40
N HIS A 59 -16.60 -17.83 -41.84
CA HIS A 59 -15.78 -18.21 -40.70
C HIS A 59 -15.68 -17.10 -39.67
N THR A 60 -15.35 -17.49 -38.44
CA THR A 60 -15.08 -16.61 -37.31
C THR A 60 -13.58 -16.60 -37.07
N HIS A 61 -12.98 -15.42 -36.99
CA HIS A 61 -11.61 -15.27 -36.49
C HIS A 61 -11.59 -14.28 -35.33
N MET A 62 -10.59 -14.40 -34.45
CA MET A 62 -10.33 -13.46 -33.38
C MET A 62 -9.25 -12.47 -33.84
N HIS A 63 -9.53 -11.17 -33.76
CA HIS A 63 -8.52 -10.14 -34.01
C HIS A 63 -8.38 -9.15 -32.85
N PRO A 64 -7.17 -8.62 -32.63
CA PRO A 64 -6.92 -7.56 -31.68
C PRO A 64 -7.22 -6.18 -32.28
N HIS A 65 -8.03 -5.37 -31.59
CA HIS A 65 -8.14 -3.93 -31.86
C HIS A 65 -7.38 -3.12 -30.81
N THR A 66 -6.62 -2.14 -31.27
CA THR A 66 -5.91 -1.17 -30.43
C THR A 66 -6.66 0.16 -30.47
N TYR A 67 -7.41 0.47 -29.41
CA TYR A 67 -8.16 1.74 -29.32
C TYR A 67 -7.43 2.72 -28.38
N TYR A 68 -7.17 3.93 -28.88
CA TYR A 68 -6.55 5.00 -28.10
C TYR A 68 -7.63 5.76 -27.34
N HIS A 69 -7.71 5.55 -26.03
CA HIS A 69 -8.53 6.39 -25.16
C HIS A 69 -7.75 6.84 -23.95
N SER A 70 -8.11 8.01 -23.42
CA SER A 70 -7.50 8.56 -22.21
C SER A 70 -8.50 8.51 -21.08
N HIS A 71 -8.25 7.66 -20.07
CA HIS A 71 -8.92 7.79 -18.80
C HIS A 71 -8.02 8.57 -17.82
N PRO A 72 -8.56 9.54 -17.06
CA PRO A 72 -7.81 10.24 -16.01
C PRO A 72 -7.43 9.30 -14.87
N ILE A 73 -8.14 8.18 -14.75
CA ILE A 73 -7.91 7.13 -13.77
C ILE A 73 -7.72 5.87 -14.58
N ALA A 74 -6.54 5.24 -14.49
CA ALA A 74 -6.35 3.93 -15.09
C ALA A 74 -7.47 3.02 -14.55
N SER A 75 -8.40 2.61 -15.42
CA SER A 75 -9.31 1.51 -15.10
C SER A 75 -8.41 0.41 -14.57
N PHE A 76 -8.71 -0.11 -13.38
CA PHE A 76 -7.97 -1.19 -12.75
C PHE A 76 -8.11 -2.42 -13.66
N LYS A 77 -7.36 -2.43 -14.76
CA LYS A 77 -7.09 -3.64 -15.51
C LYS A 77 -6.41 -4.50 -14.46
N HIS A 78 -6.97 -5.68 -14.23
CA HIS A 78 -6.29 -6.75 -13.53
C HIS A 78 -4.99 -7.00 -14.30
N ALA A 79 -3.96 -6.20 -14.01
CA ALA A 79 -2.62 -6.51 -14.41
C ALA A 79 -2.37 -7.83 -13.70
N HIS A 80 -2.31 -8.90 -14.48
CA HIS A 80 -1.72 -10.14 -14.00
C HIS A 80 -0.41 -9.72 -13.35
N PHE A 81 -0.32 -9.97 -12.04
CA PHE A 81 0.81 -9.68 -11.20
C PHE A 81 2.00 -10.43 -11.82
N ASP A 82 2.69 -9.79 -12.76
CA ASP A 82 3.88 -10.32 -13.37
C ASP A 82 4.94 -10.26 -12.26
N GLY A 83 5.24 -11.42 -11.70
CA GLY A 83 5.94 -11.54 -10.43
C GLY A 83 7.33 -10.94 -10.54
N SER A 84 7.62 -9.87 -9.78
CA SER A 84 8.95 -9.63 -9.18
C SER A 84 9.22 -8.28 -8.51
N THR A 85 8.45 -7.19 -8.68
CA THR A 85 9.07 -5.87 -8.44
C THR A 85 8.72 -5.09 -7.16
N ASN A 86 7.72 -5.46 -6.35
CA ASN A 86 7.24 -4.57 -5.26
C ASN A 86 7.14 -5.17 -3.85
N TYR A 87 7.59 -6.41 -3.60
CA TYR A 87 7.57 -6.96 -2.25
C TYR A 87 8.54 -6.21 -1.30
N LYS A 88 9.66 -5.71 -1.85
CA LYS A 88 10.66 -4.95 -1.09
C LYS A 88 10.12 -3.63 -0.55
N THR A 89 9.28 -2.94 -1.32
CA THR A 89 8.69 -1.66 -0.90
C THR A 89 7.63 -1.87 0.17
N ALA A 90 6.75 -2.87 0.00
CA ALA A 90 5.77 -3.25 1.02
C ALA A 90 6.44 -3.69 2.34
N PHE A 91 7.49 -4.50 2.24
CA PHE A 91 8.28 -4.94 3.39
C PHE A 91 8.99 -3.76 4.08
N GLY A 92 9.63 -2.87 3.31
CA GLY A 92 10.30 -1.68 3.84
C GLY A 92 9.34 -0.72 4.56
N VAL A 93 8.16 -0.48 3.99
CA VAL A 93 7.08 0.30 4.64
C VAL A 93 6.66 -0.37 5.95
N GLY A 94 6.47 -1.69 5.94
CA GLY A 94 6.14 -2.47 7.14
C GLY A 94 7.20 -2.39 8.23
N LEU A 95 8.48 -2.46 7.86
CA LEU A 95 9.61 -2.32 8.79
C LEU A 95 9.64 -0.94 9.45
N ILE A 96 9.58 0.13 8.65
CA ILE A 96 9.59 1.51 9.15
C ILE A 96 8.42 1.72 10.10
N HIS A 97 7.23 1.28 9.70
CA HIS A 97 6.02 1.42 10.51
C HIS A 97 6.07 0.61 11.81
N GLY A 98 6.59 -0.62 11.78
CA GLY A 98 6.74 -1.45 12.97
C GLY A 98 7.77 -0.89 13.96
N LEU A 99 8.91 -0.43 13.48
CA LEU A 99 9.98 0.13 14.33
C LEU A 99 9.54 1.41 15.04
N ALA A 100 8.85 2.30 14.33
CA ALA A 100 8.39 3.57 14.86
C ALA A 100 7.12 3.45 15.71
N GLY A 101 6.15 2.64 15.28
CA GLY A 101 4.81 2.61 15.89
C GLY A 101 4.68 1.67 17.09
N SER A 102 5.16 0.43 16.98
CA SER A 102 4.99 -0.58 18.04
C SER A 102 6.26 -0.85 18.85
N GLY A 103 7.42 -0.38 18.40
CA GLY A 103 8.69 -0.60 19.08
C GLY A 103 8.70 -0.14 20.54
N SER A 104 8.13 1.04 20.82
CA SER A 104 8.07 1.62 22.18
C SER A 104 7.27 0.75 23.15
N LEU A 105 6.08 0.31 22.75
CA LEU A 105 5.23 -0.59 23.55
C LEU A 105 5.88 -1.96 23.74
N VAL A 106 6.49 -2.52 22.70
CA VAL A 106 7.16 -3.83 22.78
C VAL A 106 8.32 -3.77 23.77
N ILE A 107 9.13 -2.72 23.69
CA ILE A 107 10.26 -2.49 24.60
C ILE A 107 9.78 -2.26 26.03
N LEU A 108 8.70 -1.49 26.23
CA LEU A 108 8.10 -1.24 27.53
C LEU A 108 7.70 -2.55 28.22
N VAL A 109 7.06 -3.45 27.48
CA VAL A 109 6.62 -4.75 28.02
C VAL A 109 7.82 -5.66 28.31
N ILE A 110 8.79 -5.75 27.39
CA ILE A 110 10.00 -6.55 27.58
C ILE A 110 10.81 -6.06 28.79
N SER A 111 10.85 -4.75 29.05
CA SER A 111 11.56 -4.17 30.20
C SER A 111 10.96 -4.57 31.55
N GLN A 112 9.71 -5.06 31.59
CA GLN A 112 9.03 -5.53 32.79
C GLN A 112 9.20 -7.04 33.02
N MET A 113 9.74 -7.77 32.03
CA MET A 113 9.92 -9.22 32.10
C MET A 113 11.14 -9.59 32.93
N LYS A 114 11.06 -10.71 33.66
CA LYS A 114 12.13 -11.14 34.57
C LYS A 114 13.15 -12.02 33.86
N THR A 115 12.75 -12.69 32.78
CA THR A 115 13.60 -13.62 32.04
C THR A 115 13.66 -13.29 30.55
N PRO A 116 14.80 -13.57 29.86
CA PRO A 116 14.93 -13.34 28.42
C PRO A 116 13.98 -14.23 27.59
N LEU A 117 13.62 -15.41 28.12
CA LEU A 117 12.70 -16.33 27.47
C LEU A 117 11.28 -15.76 27.40
N GLU A 118 10.81 -15.10 28.46
CA GLU A 118 9.51 -14.40 28.47
C GLU A 118 9.47 -13.28 27.42
N GLY A 119 10.55 -12.50 27.31
CA GLY A 119 10.67 -11.46 26.28
C GLY A 119 10.61 -12.03 24.85
N LEU A 120 11.28 -13.15 24.59
CA LEU A 120 11.25 -13.82 23.28
C LEU A 120 9.86 -14.36 22.94
N MET A 121 9.18 -15.00 23.91
CA MET A 121 7.82 -15.49 23.73
C MET A 121 6.85 -14.34 23.46
N TYR A 122 7.01 -13.21 24.16
CA TYR A 122 6.23 -12.01 23.91
C TYR A 122 6.42 -11.48 22.49
N ILE A 123 7.65 -11.38 21.98
CA ILE A 123 7.93 -10.94 20.59
C ILE A 123 7.26 -11.87 19.58
N LEU A 124 7.32 -13.20 19.78
CA LEU A 124 6.68 -14.17 18.89
C LEU A 124 5.16 -14.01 18.85
N ILE A 125 4.52 -13.91 20.02
CA ILE A 125 3.07 -13.73 20.13
C ILE A 125 2.65 -12.38 19.52
N PHE A 126 3.39 -11.31 19.84
CA PHE A 126 3.15 -9.98 19.28
C PHE A 126 3.29 -9.97 17.75
N GLY A 127 4.33 -10.61 17.22
CA GLY A 127 4.57 -10.72 15.78
C GLY A 127 3.46 -11.46 15.05
N ILE A 128 3.06 -12.63 15.53
CA ILE A 128 1.96 -13.42 14.94
C ILE A 128 0.64 -12.63 15.04
N GLY A 129 0.37 -12.03 16.20
CA GLY A 129 -0.80 -11.18 16.41
C GLY A 129 -0.85 -9.99 15.44
N SER A 130 0.29 -9.32 15.20
CA SER A 130 0.38 -8.22 14.25
C SER A 130 0.13 -8.66 12.81
N ILE A 131 0.66 -9.82 12.40
CA ILE A 131 0.43 -10.38 11.06
C ILE A 131 -1.06 -10.67 10.86
N LEU A 132 -1.69 -11.34 11.82
CA LEU A 132 -3.12 -11.66 11.76
C LEU A 132 -3.99 -10.39 11.79
N GLY A 133 -3.64 -9.43 12.66
CA GLY A 133 -4.34 -8.15 12.76
C GLY A 133 -4.29 -7.35 11.46
N MET A 134 -3.11 -7.21 10.86
CA MET A 134 -2.96 -6.54 9.56
C MET A 134 -3.68 -7.29 8.44
N PHE A 135 -3.67 -8.63 8.44
CA PHE A 135 -4.38 -9.44 7.45
C PHE A 135 -5.89 -9.21 7.52
N ILE A 136 -6.47 -9.27 8.72
CA ILE A 136 -7.90 -9.05 8.94
C ILE A 136 -8.29 -7.61 8.59
N ALA A 137 -7.54 -6.62 9.08
CA ALA A 137 -7.82 -5.22 8.79
C ALA A 137 -7.76 -4.92 7.29
N SER A 138 -6.71 -5.39 6.61
CA SER A 138 -6.56 -5.23 5.15
C SER A 138 -7.68 -5.93 4.38
N GLY A 139 -8.08 -7.12 4.82
CA GLY A 139 -9.21 -7.86 4.27
C GLY A 139 -10.52 -7.06 4.40
N LEU A 140 -10.81 -6.55 5.59
CA LEU A 140 -12.01 -5.76 5.87
C LEU A 140 -12.04 -4.45 5.06
N PHE A 141 -10.90 -3.76 4.97
CA PHE A 141 -10.78 -2.57 4.13
C PHE A 141 -10.88 -2.89 2.64
N SER A 142 -10.59 -4.12 2.19
CA SER A 142 -10.73 -4.50 0.77
C SER A 142 -12.18 -4.68 0.33
N ILE A 143 -13.08 -5.07 1.24
CA ILE A 143 -14.51 -5.34 0.96
C ILE A 143 -15.23 -4.13 0.31
N PRO A 144 -15.21 -2.91 0.89
CA PRO A 144 -15.90 -1.76 0.29
C PRO A 144 -15.31 -1.35 -1.06
N PHE A 145 -14.03 -1.66 -1.33
CA PHE A 145 -13.37 -1.37 -2.61
C PHE A 145 -13.57 -2.46 -3.68
N THR A 146 -14.66 -3.23 -3.59
CA THR A 146 -15.06 -4.19 -4.64
C THR A 146 -15.56 -3.46 -5.90
N LYS A 147 -15.63 -4.17 -7.05
CA LYS A 147 -16.00 -3.72 -8.41
C LYS A 147 -17.09 -2.64 -8.51
N SER A 148 -17.99 -2.54 -7.55
CA SER A 148 -19.05 -1.51 -7.46
C SER A 148 -18.50 -0.08 -7.25
N ILE A 149 -17.55 0.14 -6.33
CA ILE A 149 -16.93 1.46 -6.11
C ILE A 149 -16.02 1.85 -7.27
N LEU A 150 -15.31 0.87 -7.86
CA LEU A 150 -14.44 1.10 -9.03
C LEU A 150 -15.21 1.46 -10.31
N LYS A 151 -16.54 1.30 -10.33
CA LYS A 151 -17.36 1.70 -11.48
C LYS A 151 -17.45 3.22 -11.63
N SER A 152 -17.38 3.97 -10.53
CA SER A 152 -17.48 5.43 -10.53
C SER A 152 -16.11 6.09 -10.46
N GLN A 153 -15.65 6.61 -11.61
CA GLN A 153 -14.37 7.33 -11.69
C GLN A 153 -14.32 8.54 -10.74
N LYS A 154 -15.43 9.28 -10.57
CA LYS A 154 -15.48 10.44 -9.67
C LYS A 154 -15.24 10.05 -8.20
N LEU A 155 -15.83 8.93 -7.76
CA LEU A 155 -15.68 8.46 -6.38
C LEU A 155 -14.25 8.00 -6.10
N GLN A 156 -13.66 7.24 -7.04
CA GLN A 156 -12.28 6.79 -6.92
C GLN A 156 -11.30 7.97 -6.90
N TYR A 157 -11.52 8.99 -7.73
CA TYR A 157 -10.72 10.22 -7.75
C TYR A 157 -10.78 10.96 -6.40
N SER A 158 -12.00 11.14 -5.87
CA SER A 158 -12.22 11.79 -4.58
C SER A 158 -11.53 11.03 -3.44
N LEU A 159 -11.68 9.70 -3.39
CA LEU A 159 -11.03 8.86 -2.38
C LEU A 159 -9.50 8.96 -2.42
N ILE A 160 -8.89 8.97 -3.60
CA ILE A 160 -7.44 9.11 -3.75
C ILE A 160 -6.97 10.49 -3.28
N ILE A 161 -7.68 11.56 -3.66
CA ILE A 161 -7.31 12.92 -3.23
C ILE A 161 -7.44 13.08 -1.72
N ILE A 162 -8.58 12.66 -1.16
CA ILE A 162 -8.86 12.78 0.28
C ILE A 162 -7.82 11.98 1.07
N SER A 163 -7.60 10.71 0.71
CA SER A 163 -6.59 9.88 1.40
C SER A 163 -5.18 10.45 1.28
N SER A 164 -4.79 10.94 0.10
CA SER A 164 -3.45 11.54 -0.10
C SER A 164 -3.27 12.82 0.70
N ALA A 165 -4.29 13.68 0.75
CA ALA A 165 -4.28 14.91 1.54
C ALA A 165 -4.17 14.60 3.04
N ILE A 166 -4.95 13.63 3.53
CA ILE A 166 -4.88 13.16 4.92
C ILE A 166 -3.48 12.64 5.23
N CYS A 167 -2.90 11.78 4.38
CA CYS A 167 -1.54 11.27 4.60
C CYS A 167 -0.50 12.39 4.67
N ILE A 168 -0.56 13.38 3.79
CA ILE A 168 0.40 14.49 3.78
C ILE A 168 0.23 15.35 5.04
N VAL A 169 -0.99 15.72 5.40
CA VAL A 169 -1.27 16.55 6.59
C VAL A 169 -0.83 15.85 7.88
N PHE A 170 -1.19 14.57 8.04
CA PHE A 170 -0.75 13.79 9.20
C PHE A 170 0.76 13.58 9.20
N GLY A 171 1.38 13.34 8.03
CA GLY A 171 2.82 13.22 7.92
C GLY A 171 3.55 14.48 8.37
N PHE A 172 3.09 15.66 7.95
CA PHE A 172 3.61 16.94 8.42
C PHE A 172 3.42 17.09 9.93
N LYS A 173 2.23 16.80 10.45
CA LYS A 173 1.97 16.89 11.91
C LYS A 173 2.93 16.01 12.70
N ILE A 174 3.14 14.76 12.28
CA ILE A 174 4.03 13.80 12.95
C ILE A 174 5.47 14.31 12.95
N ILE A 175 5.96 14.83 11.81
CA ILE A 175 7.30 15.42 11.71
C ILE A 175 7.44 16.60 12.66
N PHE A 176 6.48 17.53 12.66
CA PHE A 176 6.53 18.71 13.51
C PHE A 176 6.51 18.36 14.99
N THR A 177 5.62 17.46 15.43
CA THR A 177 5.51 17.06 16.84
C THR A 177 6.71 16.28 17.36
N ASN A 178 7.43 15.56 16.48
CA ASN A 178 8.57 14.75 16.91
C ASN A 178 9.91 15.47 16.77
N LEU A 179 10.08 16.40 15.82
CA LEU A 179 11.34 17.13 15.62
C LEU A 179 11.41 18.48 16.34
N PHE A 180 10.28 19.06 16.73
CA PHE A 180 10.17 20.37 17.39
C PHE A 180 9.34 20.26 18.67
#